data_AF-A0A9P0II76-F1
#
_entry.id   AF-A0A9P0II76-F1
#
_cell.length_a   1.000
_cell.length_b   1.000
_cell.length_c   1.000
_cell.angle_alpha   90.00
_cell.angle_beta   90.00
_cell.angle_gamma   90.00
#
_symmetry.space_group_name_H-M   'P 1'
#
loop_
_entity.id
_entity.type
_entity.pdbx_description
1 polymer ?
#
loop_
_entity_poly.entity_id
_entity_poly.type
_entity_poly.pdbx_seq_one_letter_code
_entity_poly.pdbx_strand_id
1 'polypeptide(L)'
;MSQLSTLSKLIENFCDECEEITGHCSNAMKLALRSYAMKYIQCLHAERRTQLTSALNTERWKAADVPCELQSAINIIYESGEIPSAVQYDSGKPDGKYLLINKESYAVVATVQLLIKILLEYCDATKQSPVIVQYLVHCMLELIRLFNSRCCQLVLGAGAIQSAGLKTISTSNLALVSRSLQVVMWFLPKIRGLLEKQHSKDLSLNGFSNIESDIVSHKQEIENKICLIVSNMLASQLNGWDAKPPVPSQTFRNISKHLVKLHEALIDIFPNEQIRTVYKRVHDNFKDKLREQLVKMNIVANGSPQHGVVTSELTFYLQTLKTLRVINDNDAEDNILYDIWLN
;
A
#
# COMPACT_ATOMS: atom_id res chain seq x y z
N MET A 1 -5.53 -11.43 -26.05
CA MET A 1 -6.06 -10.11 -26.47
C MET A 1 -5.89 -9.85 -27.97
N SER A 2 -4.69 -9.92 -28.56
CA SER A 2 -4.49 -9.63 -30.01
C SER A 2 -5.41 -10.42 -30.96
N GLN A 3 -5.56 -11.74 -30.75
CA GLN A 3 -6.45 -12.57 -31.56
C GLN A 3 -7.94 -12.20 -31.41
N LEU A 4 -8.39 -11.86 -30.19
CA LEU A 4 -9.76 -11.38 -29.96
C LEU A 4 -9.98 -10.05 -30.66
N SER A 5 -9.03 -9.10 -30.57
CA SER A 5 -9.12 -7.82 -31.27
C SER A 5 -9.15 -7.99 -32.78
N THR A 6 -8.32 -8.87 -33.34
CA THR A 6 -8.36 -9.19 -34.78
C THR A 6 -9.70 -9.78 -35.18
N LEU A 7 -10.23 -10.73 -34.40
CA LEU A 7 -11.54 -11.33 -34.67
C LEU A 7 -12.68 -10.30 -34.57
N SER A 8 -12.67 -9.45 -33.54
CA SER A 8 -13.65 -8.37 -33.40
C SER A 8 -13.62 -7.44 -34.60
N LYS A 9 -12.44 -6.98 -35.03
CA LYS A 9 -12.28 -6.11 -36.21
C LYS A 9 -12.77 -6.79 -37.49
N LEU A 10 -12.45 -8.06 -37.69
CA LEU A 10 -12.90 -8.81 -38.88
C LEU A 10 -14.43 -8.94 -38.89
N ILE A 11 -15.04 -9.20 -37.74
CA ILE A 11 -16.49 -9.34 -37.62
C ILE A 11 -17.18 -7.98 -37.79
N GLU A 12 -16.63 -6.91 -37.21
CA GLU A 12 -17.14 -5.55 -37.38
C GLU A 12 -17.07 -5.13 -38.86
N ASN A 13 -15.90 -5.24 -39.50
CA ASN A 13 -15.73 -4.93 -40.92
C ASN A 13 -16.69 -5.74 -41.80
N PHE A 14 -16.82 -7.04 -41.54
CA PHE A 14 -17.77 -7.88 -42.27
C PHE A 14 -19.22 -7.43 -42.08
N CYS A 15 -19.60 -7.03 -40.86
CA CYS A 15 -20.95 -6.51 -40.59
C CYS A 15 -21.19 -5.18 -41.31
N ASP A 16 -20.19 -4.29 -41.31
CA ASP A 16 -20.27 -2.98 -41.95
C ASP A 16 -20.38 -3.13 -43.48
N GLU A 17 -19.57 -4.00 -44.10
CA GLU A 17 -19.67 -4.33 -45.52
C GLU A 17 -21.04 -4.95 -45.88
N CYS A 18 -21.55 -5.85 -45.03
CA CYS A 18 -22.89 -6.42 -45.23
C CYS A 18 -23.99 -5.36 -45.11
N GLU A 19 -23.86 -4.41 -44.17
CA GLU A 19 -24.81 -3.32 -43.99
C GLU A 19 -24.78 -2.36 -45.17
N GLU A 20 -23.61 -2.08 -45.73
CA GLU A 20 -23.45 -1.24 -46.93
C GLU A 20 -24.14 -1.86 -48.16
N ILE A 21 -24.07 -3.19 -48.32
CA ILE A 21 -24.69 -3.91 -49.43
C ILE A 21 -26.20 -4.10 -49.21
N THR A 22 -26.63 -4.45 -47.99
CA THR A 22 -28.01 -4.89 -47.71
C THR A 22 -28.90 -3.81 -47.11
N GLY A 23 -28.34 -2.72 -46.60
CA GLY A 23 -29.04 -1.71 -45.80
C GLY A 23 -29.47 -2.20 -44.41
N HIS A 24 -29.03 -3.39 -43.99
CA HIS A 24 -29.45 -4.01 -42.74
C HIS A 24 -28.25 -4.50 -41.89
N CYS A 25 -28.17 -4.00 -40.66
CA CYS A 25 -27.23 -4.48 -39.67
C CYS A 25 -27.65 -5.84 -39.09
N SER A 26 -26.76 -6.84 -39.13
CA SER A 26 -27.00 -8.15 -38.49
C SER A 26 -26.83 -8.11 -36.96
N ASN A 27 -27.95 -7.99 -36.25
CA ASN A 27 -27.97 -8.06 -34.78
C ASN A 27 -27.47 -9.41 -34.25
N ALA A 28 -27.69 -10.52 -34.99
CA ALA A 28 -27.24 -11.85 -34.59
C ALA A 28 -25.72 -11.95 -34.51
N MET A 29 -25.00 -11.35 -35.47
CA MET A 29 -23.54 -11.38 -35.51
C MET A 29 -22.93 -10.51 -34.39
N LYS A 30 -23.48 -9.31 -34.16
CA LYS A 30 -23.08 -8.44 -33.04
C LYS A 30 -23.29 -9.14 -31.69
N LEU A 31 -24.41 -9.86 -31.51
CA LEU A 31 -24.68 -10.67 -30.32
C LEU A 31 -23.70 -11.85 -30.18
N ALA A 32 -23.39 -12.55 -31.27
CA ALA A 32 -22.44 -13.66 -31.27
C ALA A 32 -21.03 -13.20 -30.88
N LEU A 33 -20.56 -12.08 -31.44
CA LEU A 33 -19.27 -11.48 -31.08
C LEU A 33 -19.24 -11.09 -29.59
N ARG A 34 -20.28 -10.43 -29.11
CA ARG A 34 -20.39 -10.05 -27.69
C ARG A 34 -20.37 -11.27 -26.78
N SER A 35 -21.09 -12.34 -27.12
CA SER A 35 -21.11 -13.60 -26.37
C SER A 35 -19.74 -14.27 -26.34
N TYR A 36 -19.05 -14.32 -27.48
CA TYR A 36 -17.69 -14.85 -27.57
C TYR A 36 -16.69 -14.04 -26.73
N ALA A 37 -16.70 -12.71 -26.87
CA ALA A 37 -15.84 -11.81 -26.10
C ALA A 37 -16.10 -11.94 -24.59
N MET A 38 -17.36 -12.04 -24.18
CA MET A 38 -17.74 -12.28 -22.79
C MET A 38 -17.17 -13.60 -22.25
N LYS A 39 -17.33 -14.71 -22.99
CA LYS A 39 -16.82 -16.03 -22.60
C LYS A 39 -15.30 -16.05 -22.51
N TYR A 40 -14.61 -15.38 -23.45
CA TYR A 40 -13.16 -15.24 -23.43
C TYR A 40 -12.69 -14.49 -22.18
N ILE A 41 -13.29 -13.33 -21.88
CA ILE A 41 -12.92 -12.52 -20.71
C ILE A 41 -13.25 -13.23 -19.39
N GLN A 42 -14.33 -14.02 -19.33
CA GLN A 42 -14.62 -14.87 -18.17
C GLN A 42 -13.50 -15.89 -17.90
N CYS A 43 -12.99 -16.54 -18.95
CA CYS A 43 -11.89 -17.49 -18.84
C CYS A 43 -10.58 -16.79 -18.42
N LEU A 44 -10.23 -15.68 -19.08
CA LEU A 44 -9.08 -14.85 -18.72
C LEU A 44 -9.16 -14.40 -17.25
N HIS A 45 -10.34 -13.94 -16.82
CA HIS A 45 -10.53 -13.49 -15.45
C HIS A 45 -10.35 -14.60 -14.42
N ALA A 46 -10.88 -15.79 -14.68
CA ALA A 46 -10.67 -16.95 -13.81
C ALA A 46 -9.18 -17.31 -13.68
N GLU A 47 -8.43 -17.24 -14.78
CA GLU A 47 -6.97 -17.44 -14.79
C GLU A 47 -6.26 -16.37 -13.96
N ARG A 48 -6.51 -15.08 -14.23
CA ARG A 48 -5.88 -13.96 -13.52
C ARG A 48 -6.22 -13.94 -12.02
N ARG A 49 -7.45 -14.28 -11.65
CA ARG A 49 -7.88 -14.42 -10.26
C ARG A 49 -7.12 -15.53 -9.55
N THR A 50 -6.94 -16.67 -10.20
CA THR A 50 -6.19 -17.82 -9.66
C THR A 50 -4.71 -17.49 -9.52
N GLN A 51 -4.12 -16.87 -10.55
CA GLN A 51 -2.72 -16.43 -10.56
C GLN A 51 -2.44 -15.45 -9.42
N LEU A 52 -3.27 -14.40 -9.28
CA LEU A 52 -3.14 -13.40 -8.23
C LEU A 52 -3.29 -14.03 -6.83
N THR A 53 -4.28 -14.91 -6.65
CA THR A 53 -4.51 -15.61 -5.37
C THR A 53 -3.31 -16.48 -4.98
N SER A 54 -2.77 -17.24 -5.94
CA SER A 54 -1.61 -18.10 -5.71
C SER A 54 -0.36 -17.30 -5.35
N ALA A 55 -0.12 -16.20 -6.08
CA ALA A 55 1.00 -15.30 -5.81
C ALA A 55 0.87 -14.67 -4.41
N LEU A 56 -0.32 -14.20 -4.02
CA LEU A 56 -0.57 -13.65 -2.68
C LEU A 56 -0.35 -14.68 -1.57
N ASN A 57 -0.78 -15.91 -1.77
CA ASN A 57 -0.63 -16.97 -0.77
C ASN A 57 0.82 -17.40 -0.53
N THR A 58 1.69 -17.16 -1.51
CA THR A 58 3.11 -17.53 -1.44
C THR A 58 4.02 -16.32 -1.19
N GLU A 59 3.45 -15.10 -1.16
CA GLU A 59 4.16 -13.85 -0.97
C GLU A 59 4.87 -13.82 0.39
N ARG A 60 6.17 -13.52 0.36
CA ARG A 60 7.02 -13.46 1.56
C ARG A 60 7.09 -12.04 2.13
N TRP A 61 6.46 -11.07 1.48
CA TRP A 61 6.44 -9.67 1.86
C TRP A 61 7.86 -9.11 1.98
N LYS A 62 8.63 -9.27 0.90
CA LYS A 62 9.96 -8.68 0.73
C LYS A 62 9.92 -7.72 -0.45
N ALA A 63 10.71 -6.65 -0.38
CA ALA A 63 10.90 -5.77 -1.52
C ALA A 63 11.42 -6.61 -2.70
N ALA A 64 10.76 -6.46 -3.84
CA ALA A 64 11.12 -7.10 -5.09
C ALA A 64 11.62 -6.03 -6.06
N ASP A 65 12.61 -6.39 -6.87
CA ASP A 65 13.07 -5.53 -7.95
C ASP A 65 11.90 -5.26 -8.91
N VAL A 66 11.92 -4.06 -9.49
CA VAL A 66 10.89 -3.51 -10.34
C VAL A 66 11.36 -3.62 -11.78
N PRO A 67 10.68 -4.44 -12.60
CA PRO A 67 11.01 -4.61 -14.00
C PRO A 67 10.97 -3.26 -14.74
N CYS A 68 11.97 -3.04 -15.59
CA CYS A 68 12.09 -1.79 -16.34
C CYS A 68 10.84 -1.48 -17.19
N GLU A 69 10.13 -2.50 -17.65
CA GLU A 69 8.93 -2.36 -18.47
C GLU A 69 7.76 -1.84 -17.63
N LEU A 70 7.63 -2.30 -16.38
CA LEU A 70 6.64 -1.77 -15.45
C LEU A 70 6.93 -0.31 -15.11
N GLN A 71 8.19 0.02 -14.81
CA GLN A 71 8.58 1.41 -14.57
C GLN A 71 8.28 2.31 -15.77
N SER A 72 8.55 1.84 -16.98
CA SER A 72 8.29 2.58 -18.22
C SER A 72 6.80 2.84 -18.42
N ALA A 73 5.94 1.84 -18.17
CA ALA A 73 4.50 2.03 -18.24
C ALA A 73 4.00 3.08 -17.25
N ILE A 74 4.52 3.05 -16.02
CA ILE A 74 4.17 4.01 -14.95
C ILE A 74 4.64 5.43 -15.30
N ASN A 75 5.82 5.58 -15.90
CA ASN A 75 6.30 6.87 -16.39
C ASN A 75 5.38 7.45 -17.47
N ILE A 76 4.96 6.62 -18.45
CA ILE A 76 4.02 7.06 -19.50
C ILE A 76 2.69 7.53 -18.90
N ILE A 77 2.14 6.78 -17.95
CA ILE A 77 0.89 7.14 -17.25
C ILE A 77 1.04 8.47 -16.52
N TYR A 78 2.21 8.71 -15.92
CA TYR A 78 2.48 9.94 -15.20
C TYR A 78 2.64 11.15 -16.14
N GLU A 79 3.42 11.00 -17.21
CA GLU A 79 3.78 12.10 -18.13
C GLU A 79 2.67 12.46 -19.10
N SER A 80 2.01 11.46 -19.70
CA SER A 80 0.97 11.68 -20.71
C SER A 80 -0.45 11.67 -20.15
N GLY A 81 -0.64 11.11 -18.96
CA GLY A 81 -1.97 10.83 -18.41
C GLY A 81 -2.71 9.69 -19.12
N GLU A 82 -2.08 9.01 -20.07
CA GLU A 82 -2.65 7.89 -20.81
C GLU A 82 -2.08 6.55 -20.36
N ILE A 83 -2.93 5.52 -20.29
CA ILE A 83 -2.48 4.16 -19.99
C ILE A 83 -1.98 3.51 -21.28
N PRO A 84 -0.72 3.06 -21.36
CA PRO A 84 -0.19 2.45 -22.56
C PRO A 84 -0.91 1.12 -22.87
N SER A 85 -1.14 0.84 -24.16
CA SER A 85 -1.81 -0.40 -24.60
C SER A 85 -0.91 -1.64 -24.55
N ALA A 86 0.40 -1.46 -24.59
CA ALA A 86 1.36 -2.54 -24.39
C ALA A 86 2.47 -2.07 -23.47
N VAL A 87 2.87 -2.93 -22.54
CA VAL A 87 4.10 -2.74 -21.79
C VAL A 87 5.24 -2.95 -22.79
N GLN A 88 5.96 -1.89 -23.15
CA GLN A 88 7.06 -1.98 -24.10
C GLN A 88 8.25 -2.64 -23.42
N TYR A 89 8.73 -3.75 -24.01
CA TYR A 89 9.96 -4.41 -23.58
C TYR A 89 11.14 -3.66 -24.19
N ASP A 90 11.74 -2.78 -23.39
CA ASP A 90 12.98 -2.09 -23.75
C ASP A 90 14.14 -3.00 -23.28
N SER A 91 14.48 -3.99 -24.11
CA SER A 91 15.48 -4.99 -23.76
C SER A 91 16.84 -4.32 -23.54
N GLY A 92 17.34 -4.34 -22.30
CA GLY A 92 18.69 -3.85 -21.95
C GLY A 92 18.75 -2.85 -20.80
N LYS A 93 17.63 -2.36 -20.28
CA LYS A 93 17.61 -1.56 -19.04
C LYS A 93 17.57 -2.46 -17.80
N PRO A 94 18.38 -2.21 -16.76
CA PRO A 94 18.36 -2.99 -15.54
C PRO A 94 17.07 -2.73 -14.74
N ASP A 95 16.65 -3.73 -13.99
CA ASP A 95 15.55 -3.61 -13.03
C ASP A 95 15.93 -2.64 -11.89
N GLY A 96 14.95 -1.90 -11.41
CA GLY A 96 15.11 -0.91 -10.35
C GLY A 96 14.76 -1.48 -8.98
N LYS A 97 15.45 -1.06 -7.92
CA LYS A 97 15.10 -1.46 -6.54
C LYS A 97 13.76 -0.91 -6.06
N TYR A 98 13.30 0.19 -6.64
CA TYR A 98 12.11 0.93 -6.24
C TYR A 98 11.27 1.25 -7.48
N LEU A 99 9.95 1.29 -7.28
CA LEU A 99 9.03 1.85 -8.27
C LEU A 99 8.97 3.36 -8.06
N LEU A 100 9.29 4.14 -9.08
CA LEU A 100 9.26 5.59 -9.02
C LEU A 100 7.90 6.10 -9.51
N ILE A 101 7.19 6.82 -8.65
CA ILE A 101 5.91 7.48 -8.97
C ILE A 101 6.01 8.93 -8.48
N ASN A 102 5.74 9.91 -9.35
CA ASN A 102 5.80 11.33 -9.00
C ASN A 102 7.13 11.76 -8.33
N LYS A 103 8.27 11.19 -8.74
CA LYS A 103 9.60 11.36 -8.13
C LYS A 103 9.76 10.80 -6.71
N GLU A 104 8.78 10.07 -6.19
CA GLU A 104 8.86 9.33 -4.93
C GLU A 104 9.18 7.86 -5.19
N SER A 105 10.02 7.27 -4.34
CA SER A 105 10.41 5.85 -4.40
C SER A 105 9.46 4.97 -3.59
N TYR A 106 8.91 3.93 -4.22
CA TYR A 106 8.02 2.95 -3.62
C TYR A 106 8.73 1.60 -3.52
N ALA A 107 8.99 1.12 -2.31
CA ALA A 107 9.35 -0.27 -2.07
C ALA A 107 8.10 -1.14 -2.27
N VAL A 108 8.14 -2.03 -3.25
CA VAL A 108 6.99 -2.85 -3.66
C VAL A 108 7.32 -4.32 -3.64
N VAL A 109 6.30 -5.15 -3.45
CA VAL A 109 6.40 -6.62 -3.50
C VAL A 109 6.01 -7.14 -4.88
N ALA A 110 6.36 -8.39 -5.20
CA ALA A 110 6.08 -8.96 -6.52
C ALA A 110 4.58 -9.02 -6.83
N THR A 111 3.74 -9.29 -5.83
CA THR A 111 2.29 -9.43 -6.01
C THR A 111 1.57 -8.15 -6.41
N VAL A 112 1.97 -6.97 -5.90
CA VAL A 112 1.37 -5.71 -6.37
C VAL A 112 1.80 -5.39 -7.79
N GLN A 113 3.05 -5.67 -8.15
CA GLN A 113 3.52 -5.52 -9.53
C GLN A 113 2.74 -6.40 -10.50
N LEU A 114 2.46 -7.66 -10.11
CA LEU A 114 1.58 -8.55 -10.86
C LEU A 114 0.17 -7.96 -11.02
N LEU A 115 -0.43 -7.45 -9.93
CA LEU A 115 -1.76 -6.82 -10.00
C LEU A 115 -1.77 -5.65 -11.00
N ILE A 116 -0.77 -4.76 -10.95
CA ILE A 116 -0.69 -3.62 -11.89
C ILE A 116 -0.58 -4.13 -13.33
N LYS A 117 0.26 -5.14 -13.60
CA LYS A 117 0.36 -5.75 -14.94
C LYS A 117 -0.97 -6.32 -15.43
N ILE A 118 -1.71 -7.01 -14.56
CA ILE A 118 -3.04 -7.52 -14.88
C ILE A 118 -3.99 -6.35 -15.18
N LEU A 119 -4.05 -5.33 -14.34
CA LEU A 119 -4.93 -4.18 -14.55
C LEU A 119 -4.60 -3.42 -15.85
N LEU A 120 -3.33 -3.34 -16.25
CA LEU A 120 -2.92 -2.80 -17.56
C LEU A 120 -3.48 -3.64 -18.72
N GLU A 121 -3.45 -4.98 -18.62
CA GLU A 121 -4.06 -5.88 -19.62
C GLU A 121 -5.57 -5.64 -19.74
N TYR A 122 -6.27 -5.39 -18.63
CA TYR A 122 -7.69 -5.04 -18.67
C TYR A 122 -7.95 -3.63 -19.24
N CYS A 123 -7.10 -2.65 -18.96
CA CYS A 123 -7.19 -1.31 -19.56
C CYS A 123 -6.96 -1.34 -21.07
N ASP A 124 -6.12 -2.24 -21.57
CA ASP A 124 -5.97 -2.47 -23.01
C ASP A 124 -7.21 -3.19 -23.59
N ALA A 125 -7.77 -4.14 -22.84
CA ALA A 125 -9.00 -4.85 -23.23
C ALA A 125 -10.22 -3.93 -23.39
N THR A 126 -10.36 -2.90 -22.54
CA THR A 126 -11.47 -1.94 -22.65
C THR A 126 -11.41 -1.13 -23.94
N LYS A 127 -10.19 -0.86 -24.46
CA LYS A 127 -9.99 -0.19 -25.74
C LYS A 127 -10.36 -1.07 -26.93
N GLN A 128 -10.06 -2.36 -26.84
CA GLN A 128 -10.23 -3.32 -27.93
C GLN A 128 -11.63 -3.89 -28.05
N SER A 129 -12.41 -3.89 -26.96
CA SER A 129 -13.74 -4.49 -26.94
C SER A 129 -14.77 -3.62 -26.21
N PRO A 130 -15.18 -2.48 -26.81
CA PRO A 130 -16.15 -1.55 -26.21
C PRO A 130 -17.47 -2.20 -25.75
N VAL A 131 -17.88 -3.27 -26.44
CA VAL A 131 -19.14 -4.00 -26.21
C VAL A 131 -19.27 -4.70 -24.84
N ILE A 132 -18.17 -4.88 -24.10
CA ILE A 132 -18.15 -5.58 -22.80
C ILE A 132 -17.44 -4.79 -21.69
N VAL A 133 -17.21 -3.49 -21.88
CA VAL A 133 -16.45 -2.64 -20.95
C VAL A 133 -17.00 -2.70 -19.52
N GLN A 134 -18.33 -2.68 -19.35
CA GLN A 134 -18.95 -2.77 -18.02
C GLN A 134 -18.54 -4.04 -17.26
N TYR A 135 -18.37 -5.17 -17.96
CA TYR A 135 -17.92 -6.42 -17.36
C TYR A 135 -16.42 -6.40 -17.06
N LEU A 136 -15.61 -5.81 -17.95
CA LEU A 136 -14.17 -5.61 -17.69
C LEU A 136 -13.94 -4.74 -16.45
N VAL A 137 -14.72 -3.67 -16.28
CA VAL A 137 -14.72 -2.84 -15.07
C VAL A 137 -15.06 -3.67 -13.84
N HIS A 138 -16.09 -4.51 -13.90
CA HIS A 138 -16.44 -5.41 -12.81
C HIS A 138 -15.28 -6.33 -12.42
N CYS A 139 -14.62 -6.97 -13.41
CA CYS A 139 -13.46 -7.82 -13.19
C CYS A 139 -12.28 -7.09 -12.54
N MET A 140 -11.96 -5.87 -12.99
CA MET A 140 -10.88 -5.06 -12.39
C MET A 140 -11.18 -4.77 -10.91
N LEU A 141 -12.41 -4.33 -10.60
CA LEU A 141 -12.85 -4.06 -9.24
C LEU A 141 -12.82 -5.32 -8.35
N GLU A 142 -13.18 -6.49 -8.90
CA GLU A 142 -13.08 -7.76 -8.17
C GLU A 142 -11.63 -8.12 -7.85
N LEU A 143 -10.69 -7.98 -8.80
CA LEU A 143 -9.28 -8.27 -8.57
C LEU A 143 -8.66 -7.34 -7.52
N ILE A 144 -9.02 -6.06 -7.52
CA ILE A 144 -8.53 -5.10 -6.53
C ILE A 144 -9.11 -5.42 -5.14
N ARG A 145 -10.40 -5.75 -5.05
CA ARG A 145 -11.03 -6.22 -3.79
C ARG A 145 -10.39 -7.50 -3.27
N LEU A 146 -10.12 -8.46 -4.16
CA LEU A 146 -9.42 -9.70 -3.82
C LEU A 146 -8.03 -9.39 -3.26
N PHE A 147 -7.26 -8.53 -3.92
CA PHE A 147 -5.95 -8.11 -3.43
C PHE A 147 -6.05 -7.47 -2.04
N ASN A 148 -6.94 -6.49 -1.85
CA ASN A 148 -7.07 -5.77 -0.59
C ASN A 148 -7.48 -6.71 0.57
N SER A 149 -8.55 -7.48 0.37
CA SER A 149 -9.08 -8.41 1.38
C SER A 149 -8.08 -9.51 1.72
N ARG A 150 -7.36 -10.04 0.72
CA ARG A 150 -6.37 -11.07 0.96
C ARG A 150 -5.13 -10.53 1.66
N CYS A 151 -4.66 -9.33 1.32
CA CYS A 151 -3.61 -8.65 2.08
C CYS A 151 -3.99 -8.53 3.56
N CYS A 152 -5.21 -8.05 3.86
CA CYS A 152 -5.70 -7.93 5.23
C CYS A 152 -5.64 -9.26 5.99
N GLN A 153 -6.17 -10.35 5.40
CA GLN A 153 -6.11 -11.68 6.00
C GLN A 153 -4.68 -12.18 6.22
N LEU A 154 -3.78 -11.90 5.29
CA LEU A 154 -2.41 -12.40 5.32
C LEU A 154 -1.55 -11.69 6.37
N VAL A 155 -1.67 -10.37 6.51
CA VAL A 155 -0.84 -9.60 7.47
C VAL A 155 -1.54 -9.22 8.76
N LEU A 156 -2.80 -8.77 8.75
CA LEU A 156 -3.53 -8.43 9.97
C LEU A 156 -4.12 -9.68 10.62
N GLY A 157 -4.66 -10.60 9.80
CA GLY A 157 -5.14 -11.92 10.25
C GLY A 157 -4.04 -12.96 10.43
N ALA A 158 -2.77 -12.59 10.24
CA ALA A 158 -1.59 -13.47 10.31
C ALA A 158 -1.64 -14.72 9.41
N GLY A 159 -2.48 -14.74 8.37
CA GLY A 159 -2.63 -15.86 7.45
C GLY A 159 -1.36 -16.22 6.67
N ALA A 160 -0.42 -15.27 6.51
CA ALA A 160 0.87 -15.53 5.85
C ALA A 160 1.81 -16.42 6.66
N ILE A 161 1.57 -16.61 7.97
CA ILE A 161 2.33 -17.57 8.79
C ILE A 161 2.06 -18.99 8.26
N GLN A 162 0.80 -19.32 8.00
CA GLN A 162 0.40 -20.65 7.53
C GLN A 162 0.58 -20.80 6.01
N SER A 163 0.10 -19.83 5.23
CA SER A 163 0.07 -19.93 3.77
C SER A 163 1.45 -19.74 3.12
N ALA A 164 2.18 -18.70 3.55
CA ALA A 164 3.50 -18.38 3.02
C ALA A 164 4.63 -18.90 3.92
N GLY A 165 4.35 -19.59 5.03
CA GLY A 165 5.37 -20.17 5.90
C GLY A 165 6.28 -19.14 6.58
N LEU A 166 5.76 -17.96 6.92
CA LEU A 166 6.49 -16.96 7.70
C LEU A 166 6.50 -17.33 9.19
N LYS A 167 7.61 -17.05 9.88
CA LYS A 167 7.68 -17.28 11.33
C LYS A 167 6.81 -16.29 12.11
N THR A 168 6.83 -15.03 11.70
CA THR A 168 6.05 -13.93 12.30
C THR A 168 5.70 -12.91 11.21
N ILE A 169 4.68 -12.09 11.47
CA ILE A 169 4.41 -10.89 10.66
C ILE A 169 5.19 -9.73 11.27
N SER A 170 6.20 -9.25 10.55
CA SER A 170 7.07 -8.16 11.01
C SER A 170 6.51 -6.77 10.68
N THR A 171 7.06 -5.73 11.32
CA THR A 171 6.76 -4.32 10.98
C THR A 171 7.08 -4.00 9.52
N SER A 172 8.17 -4.53 8.97
CA SER A 172 8.51 -4.35 7.55
C SER A 172 7.50 -5.03 6.62
N ASN A 173 6.95 -6.19 7.01
CA ASN A 173 5.89 -6.85 6.23
C ASN A 173 4.66 -5.93 6.15
N LEU A 174 4.24 -5.38 7.30
CA LEU A 174 3.11 -4.44 7.39
C LEU A 174 3.37 -3.18 6.54
N ALA A 175 4.58 -2.62 6.64
CA ALA A 175 4.96 -1.44 5.86
C ALA A 175 4.94 -1.69 4.35
N LEU A 176 5.42 -2.85 3.88
CA LEU A 176 5.38 -3.22 2.46
C LEU A 176 3.95 -3.40 1.95
N VAL A 177 3.03 -3.94 2.75
CA VAL A 177 1.60 -3.97 2.39
C VAL A 177 1.06 -2.56 2.28
N SER A 178 1.31 -1.68 3.27
CA SER A 178 0.88 -0.28 3.21
C SER A 178 1.40 0.43 1.97
N ARG A 179 2.68 0.26 1.60
CA ARG A 179 3.21 0.84 0.34
C ARG A 179 2.60 0.25 -0.91
N SER A 180 2.35 -1.05 -0.93
CA SER A 180 1.67 -1.71 -2.05
C SER A 180 0.24 -1.17 -2.24
N LEU A 181 -0.50 -0.96 -1.16
CA LEU A 181 -1.82 -0.34 -1.19
C LEU A 181 -1.78 1.10 -1.69
N GLN A 182 -0.74 1.87 -1.33
CA GLN A 182 -0.57 3.25 -1.83
C GLN A 182 -0.33 3.29 -3.35
N VAL A 183 0.40 2.32 -3.92
CA VAL A 183 0.55 2.19 -5.38
C VAL A 183 -0.81 1.93 -6.05
N VAL A 184 -1.62 1.03 -5.47
CA VAL A 184 -2.98 0.76 -5.98
C VAL A 184 -3.85 2.01 -5.89
N MET A 185 -3.80 2.74 -4.77
CA MET A 185 -4.52 4.02 -4.59
C MET A 185 -4.12 5.08 -5.61
N TRP A 186 -2.83 5.15 -5.98
CA TRP A 186 -2.38 6.06 -7.04
C TRP A 186 -2.91 5.63 -8.41
N PHE A 187 -3.02 4.33 -8.67
CA PHE A 187 -3.40 3.80 -9.98
C PHE A 187 -4.91 3.85 -10.25
N LEU A 188 -5.75 3.65 -9.22
CA LEU A 188 -7.21 3.72 -9.31
C LEU A 188 -7.76 4.93 -10.07
N PRO A 189 -7.41 6.20 -9.73
CA PRO A 189 -7.90 7.36 -10.44
C PRO A 189 -7.40 7.43 -11.89
N LYS A 190 -6.28 6.80 -12.23
CA LYS A 190 -5.77 6.72 -13.61
C LYS A 190 -6.63 5.79 -14.47
N ILE A 191 -7.00 4.62 -13.93
CA ILE A 191 -7.94 3.70 -14.59
C ILE A 191 -9.30 4.39 -14.75
N ARG A 192 -9.81 5.02 -13.69
CA ARG A 192 -11.10 5.71 -13.73
C ARG A 192 -11.13 6.81 -14.78
N GLY A 193 -10.13 7.70 -14.81
CA GLY A 193 -10.03 8.78 -15.78
C GLY A 193 -9.92 8.28 -17.23
N LEU A 194 -9.21 7.17 -17.47
CA LEU A 194 -9.18 6.51 -18.78
C LEU A 194 -10.58 6.06 -19.22
N LEU A 195 -11.30 5.37 -18.33
CA LEU A 195 -12.64 4.85 -18.63
C LEU A 195 -13.63 5.99 -18.90
N GLU A 196 -13.57 7.07 -18.12
CA GLU A 196 -14.40 8.28 -18.31
C GLU A 196 -14.09 9.00 -19.63
N LYS A 197 -12.82 9.01 -20.07
CA LYS A 197 -12.40 9.62 -21.35
C LYS A 197 -12.84 8.77 -22.56
N GLN A 198 -12.81 7.44 -22.43
CA GLN A 198 -12.97 6.52 -23.57
C GLN A 198 -14.39 6.01 -23.80
N HIS A 199 -15.26 6.08 -22.79
CA HIS A 199 -16.57 5.44 -22.83
C HIS A 199 -17.71 6.40 -22.47
N SER A 200 -18.96 5.97 -22.69
CA SER A 200 -20.14 6.80 -22.44
C SER A 200 -20.29 7.14 -20.96
N LYS A 201 -20.99 8.24 -20.67
CA LYS A 201 -21.33 8.65 -19.30
C LYS A 201 -22.23 7.64 -18.57
N ASP A 202 -22.85 6.71 -19.29
CA ASP A 202 -23.69 5.64 -18.73
C ASP A 202 -22.87 4.49 -18.13
N LEU A 203 -21.55 4.45 -18.37
CA LEU A 203 -20.67 3.45 -17.77
C LEU A 203 -20.66 3.62 -16.24
N SER A 204 -21.05 2.56 -15.53
CA SER A 204 -21.10 2.61 -14.07
C SER A 204 -19.70 2.41 -13.46
N LEU A 205 -19.22 3.47 -12.79
CA LEU A 205 -17.91 3.52 -12.12
C LEU A 205 -18.03 3.64 -10.59
N ASN A 206 -19.23 3.46 -10.03
CA ASN A 206 -19.51 3.68 -8.60
C ASN A 206 -18.68 2.76 -7.68
N GLY A 207 -18.21 1.61 -8.19
CA GLY A 207 -17.41 0.68 -7.42
C GLY A 207 -16.00 1.18 -7.09
N PHE A 208 -15.47 2.19 -7.81
CA PHE A 208 -14.13 2.74 -7.54
C PHE A 208 -14.07 3.42 -6.18
N SER A 209 -15.03 4.30 -5.86
CA SER A 209 -15.07 5.03 -4.58
C SER A 209 -15.16 4.09 -3.37
N ASN A 210 -15.92 3.00 -3.49
CA ASN A 210 -16.03 2.01 -2.41
C ASN A 210 -14.68 1.32 -2.15
N ILE A 211 -13.99 0.91 -3.22
CA ILE A 211 -12.67 0.29 -3.11
C ILE A 211 -11.63 1.27 -2.56
N GLU A 212 -11.66 2.53 -2.98
CA GLU A 212 -10.78 3.57 -2.43
C GLU A 212 -10.97 3.69 -0.91
N SER A 213 -12.23 3.75 -0.44
CA SER A 213 -12.54 3.77 0.99
C SER A 213 -12.02 2.52 1.72
N ASP A 214 -12.24 1.33 1.16
CA ASP A 214 -11.78 0.07 1.75
C ASP A 214 -10.25 0.01 1.87
N ILE A 215 -9.52 0.49 0.87
CA ILE A 215 -8.05 0.53 0.88
C ILE A 215 -7.53 1.57 1.87
N VAL A 216 -8.16 2.74 1.95
CA VAL A 216 -7.81 3.77 2.94
C VAL A 216 -8.00 3.24 4.37
N SER A 217 -9.12 2.57 4.64
CA SER A 217 -9.38 1.94 5.94
C SER A 217 -8.30 0.91 6.28
N HIS A 218 -7.99 0.02 5.34
CA HIS A 218 -6.99 -1.02 5.55
C HIS A 218 -5.58 -0.44 5.76
N LYS A 219 -5.18 0.59 5.01
CA LYS A 219 -3.92 1.33 5.24
C LYS A 219 -3.87 1.89 6.68
N GLN A 220 -4.96 2.51 7.13
CA GLN A 220 -5.04 3.06 8.49
C GLN A 220 -4.94 1.98 9.57
N GLU A 221 -5.58 0.83 9.37
CA GLU A 221 -5.47 -0.33 10.27
C GLU A 221 -4.04 -0.86 10.36
N ILE A 222 -3.32 -0.93 9.24
CA ILE A 222 -1.91 -1.33 9.21
C ILE A 222 -1.06 -0.34 10.00
N GLU A 223 -1.21 0.97 9.78
CA GLU A 223 -0.45 1.99 10.52
C GLU A 223 -0.77 1.94 12.02
N ASN A 224 -2.03 1.77 12.38
CA ASN A 224 -2.46 1.57 13.77
C ASN A 224 -1.79 0.34 14.38
N LYS A 225 -1.72 -0.77 13.63
CA LYS A 225 -1.07 -2.01 14.09
C LYS A 225 0.43 -1.83 14.32
N ILE A 226 1.13 -1.12 13.41
CA ILE A 226 2.55 -0.79 13.57
C ILE A 226 2.77 0.03 14.85
N CYS A 227 1.98 1.10 15.04
CA CYS A 227 2.08 1.94 16.24
C CYS A 227 1.84 1.10 17.51
N LEU A 228 0.76 0.31 17.53
CA LEU A 228 0.39 -0.51 18.67
C LEU A 228 1.48 -1.53 19.06
N ILE A 229 2.11 -2.19 18.08
CA ILE A 229 3.20 -3.15 18.34
C ILE A 229 4.33 -2.46 19.09
N VAL A 230 4.79 -1.30 18.61
CA VAL A 230 5.92 -0.59 19.20
C VAL A 230 5.54 0.04 20.53
N SER A 231 4.39 0.70 20.62
CA SER A 231 3.83 1.23 21.86
C SER A 231 3.78 0.17 22.97
N ASN A 232 3.31 -1.05 22.66
CA ASN A 232 3.28 -2.15 23.63
C ASN A 232 4.69 -2.59 24.06
N MET A 233 5.65 -2.63 23.12
CA MET A 233 7.05 -2.90 23.45
C MET A 233 7.59 -1.85 24.42
N LEU A 234 7.36 -0.56 24.17
CA LEU A 234 7.84 0.51 25.05
C LEU A 234 7.18 0.47 26.42
N ALA A 235 5.85 0.32 26.46
CA ALA A 235 5.10 0.22 27.71
C ALA A 235 5.56 -0.97 28.57
N SER A 236 5.89 -2.11 27.94
CA SER A 236 6.41 -3.27 28.66
C SER A 236 7.74 -2.99 29.36
N GLN A 237 8.59 -2.14 28.80
CA GLN A 237 9.85 -1.73 29.44
C GLN A 237 9.58 -0.83 30.65
N LEU A 238 8.62 0.09 30.54
CA LEU A 238 8.28 1.04 31.60
C LEU A 238 7.64 0.38 32.84
N ASN A 239 6.93 -0.74 32.68
CA ASN A 239 6.25 -1.41 33.79
C ASN A 239 7.17 -1.86 34.94
N GLY A 240 8.45 -2.12 34.66
CA GLY A 240 9.45 -2.53 35.64
C GLY A 240 10.53 -1.48 35.92
N TRP A 241 10.29 -0.23 35.53
CA TRP A 241 11.26 0.84 35.64
C TRP A 241 11.16 1.57 36.98
N ASP A 242 12.32 1.93 37.54
CA ASP A 242 12.46 2.81 38.69
C ASP A 242 13.32 4.02 38.33
N ALA A 243 12.94 5.21 38.81
CA ALA A 243 13.73 6.44 38.68
C ALA A 243 14.93 6.45 39.63
N LYS A 244 15.97 5.67 39.32
CA LYS A 244 17.22 5.61 40.09
C LYS A 244 18.45 5.46 39.16
N PRO A 245 19.66 5.87 39.59
CA PRO A 245 20.89 5.61 38.85
C PRO A 245 21.15 4.11 38.63
N PRO A 246 21.89 3.73 37.57
CA PRO A 246 22.56 4.60 36.60
C PRO A 246 21.61 5.14 35.51
N VAL A 247 21.95 6.31 34.94
CA VAL A 247 21.26 6.92 33.79
C VAL A 247 22.22 6.96 32.59
N PRO A 248 21.83 6.48 31.40
CA PRO A 248 20.52 5.91 31.07
C PRO A 248 20.32 4.52 31.69
N SER A 249 19.13 4.26 32.20
CA SER A 249 18.78 2.94 32.72
C SER A 249 18.76 1.88 31.62
N GLN A 250 18.76 0.60 32.01
CA GLN A 250 18.60 -0.49 31.04
C GLN A 250 17.24 -0.38 30.31
N THR A 251 16.19 0.05 31.01
CA THR A 251 14.87 0.32 30.44
C THR A 251 14.96 1.32 29.28
N PHE A 252 15.51 2.50 29.51
CA PHE A 252 15.57 3.54 28.47
C PHE A 252 16.52 3.16 27.32
N ARG A 253 17.59 2.40 27.60
CA ARG A 253 18.42 1.79 26.55
C ARG A 253 17.63 0.79 25.69
N ASN A 254 16.78 -0.04 26.30
CA ASN A 254 15.93 -0.97 25.56
C ASN A 254 14.86 -0.23 24.74
N ILE A 255 14.24 0.82 25.31
CA ILE A 255 13.29 1.69 24.59
C ILE A 255 13.95 2.31 23.36
N SER A 256 15.13 2.91 23.53
CA SER A 256 15.94 3.45 22.42
C SER A 256 16.21 2.38 21.35
N LYS A 257 16.61 1.17 21.76
CA LYS A 257 16.83 0.04 20.84
C LYS A 257 15.56 -0.36 20.07
N HIS A 258 14.39 -0.36 20.69
CA HIS A 258 13.12 -0.63 20.00
C HIS A 258 12.79 0.46 18.97
N LEU A 259 13.02 1.73 19.31
CA LEU A 259 12.84 2.85 18.40
C LEU A 259 13.81 2.80 17.22
N VAL A 260 15.07 2.44 17.43
CA VAL A 260 16.04 2.25 16.34
C VAL A 260 15.60 1.12 15.41
N LYS A 261 15.17 -0.03 15.96
CA LYS A 261 14.68 -1.15 15.15
C LYS A 261 13.43 -0.81 14.34
N LEU A 262 12.52 0.01 14.90
CA LEU A 262 11.38 0.52 14.14
C LEU A 262 11.88 1.35 12.93
N HIS A 263 12.89 2.20 13.14
CA HIS A 263 13.42 3.05 12.07
C HIS A 263 14.05 2.20 10.96
N GLU A 264 14.92 1.26 11.33
CA GLU A 264 15.53 0.29 10.42
C GLU A 264 14.47 -0.48 9.61
N ALA A 265 13.35 -0.83 10.24
CA ALA A 265 12.26 -1.55 9.59
C ALA A 265 11.45 -0.71 8.60
N LEU A 266 11.51 0.63 8.66
CA LEU A 266 10.65 1.55 7.90
C LEU A 266 11.40 2.44 6.90
N ILE A 267 12.67 2.81 7.16
CA ILE A 267 13.38 3.86 6.43
C ILE A 267 13.55 3.58 4.93
N ASP A 268 13.70 2.31 4.55
CA ASP A 268 13.82 1.90 3.15
C ASP A 268 12.46 1.67 2.46
N ILE A 269 11.34 1.86 3.17
CA ILE A 269 9.99 1.53 2.70
C ILE A 269 9.09 2.76 2.67
N PHE A 270 9.03 3.50 3.77
CA PHE A 270 8.16 4.67 3.94
C PHE A 270 8.89 5.98 3.64
N PRO A 271 8.19 6.99 3.08
CA PRO A 271 8.71 8.34 3.03
C PRO A 271 8.87 8.91 4.45
N ASN A 272 9.83 9.83 4.61
CA ASN A 272 10.16 10.43 5.92
C ASN A 272 8.94 11.03 6.62
N GLU A 273 8.02 11.67 5.89
CA GLU A 273 6.80 12.25 6.46
C GLU A 273 5.86 11.19 7.07
N GLN A 274 5.75 10.02 6.43
CA GLN A 274 4.96 8.92 6.98
C GLN A 274 5.65 8.30 8.21
N ILE A 275 6.98 8.18 8.18
CA ILE A 275 7.77 7.73 9.34
C ILE A 275 7.54 8.69 10.52
N ARG A 276 7.69 10.01 10.31
CA ARG A 276 7.43 11.04 11.33
C ARG A 276 6.04 10.90 11.94
N THR A 277 5.02 10.68 11.13
CA THR A 277 3.65 10.46 11.61
C THR A 277 3.54 9.24 12.53
N VAL A 278 4.18 8.12 12.17
CA VAL A 278 4.22 6.92 13.03
C VAL A 278 4.96 7.21 14.34
N TYR A 279 6.12 7.88 14.27
CA TYR A 279 6.91 8.22 15.45
C TYR A 279 6.18 9.19 16.39
N LYS A 280 5.46 10.18 15.86
CA LYS A 280 4.63 11.10 16.67
C LYS A 280 3.61 10.32 17.50
N ARG A 281 2.89 9.38 16.89
CA ARG A 281 1.90 8.56 17.61
C ARG A 281 2.53 7.64 18.66
N VAL A 282 3.68 7.04 18.34
CA VAL A 282 4.44 6.20 19.30
C VAL A 282 4.97 7.06 20.46
N HIS A 283 5.43 8.28 20.15
CA HIS A 283 5.92 9.25 21.11
C HIS A 283 4.82 9.70 22.07
N ASP A 284 3.65 10.09 21.56
CA ASP A 284 2.51 10.49 22.38
C ASP A 284 2.08 9.37 23.35
N ASN A 285 1.98 8.14 22.84
CA ASN A 285 1.68 6.99 23.69
C ASN A 285 2.77 6.72 24.75
N PHE A 286 4.04 6.92 24.40
CA PHE A 286 5.13 6.83 25.37
C PHE A 286 5.01 7.90 26.46
N LYS A 287 4.67 9.16 26.12
CA LYS A 287 4.42 10.24 27.09
C LYS A 287 3.33 9.84 28.08
N ASP A 288 2.21 9.33 27.57
CA ASP A 288 1.08 8.89 28.41
C ASP A 288 1.47 7.75 29.35
N LYS A 289 2.18 6.74 28.84
CA LYS A 289 2.60 5.59 29.65
C LYS A 289 3.66 5.95 30.68
N LEU A 290 4.57 6.87 30.36
CA LEU A 290 5.52 7.38 31.33
C LEU A 290 4.81 8.17 32.43
N ARG A 291 3.87 9.07 32.06
CA ARG A 291 3.05 9.83 33.02
C ARG A 291 2.33 8.91 34.00
N GLU A 292 1.68 7.86 33.50
CA GLU A 292 1.03 6.84 34.34
C GLU A 292 2.00 6.21 35.36
N GLN A 293 3.23 5.89 34.96
CA GLN A 293 4.24 5.33 35.87
C GLN A 293 4.71 6.36 36.90
N LEU A 294 4.93 7.60 36.51
CA LEU A 294 5.36 8.67 37.43
C LEU A 294 4.31 8.91 38.52
N VAL A 295 3.03 8.96 38.14
CA VAL A 295 1.90 9.06 39.08
C VAL A 295 1.89 7.85 40.03
N LYS A 296 2.03 6.63 39.51
CA LYS A 296 2.07 5.40 40.32
C LYS A 296 3.22 5.41 41.34
N MET A 297 4.37 5.98 40.98
CA MET A 297 5.54 6.09 41.84
C MET A 297 5.52 7.32 42.76
N ASN A 298 4.52 8.19 42.67
CA ASN A 298 4.45 9.49 43.33
C ASN A 298 5.64 10.41 43.03
N ILE A 299 6.17 10.37 41.80
CA ILE A 299 7.25 11.25 41.36
C ILE A 299 6.63 12.53 40.78
N VAL A 300 7.07 13.69 41.27
CA VAL A 300 6.56 15.01 40.88
C VAL A 300 7.70 15.94 40.43
N ALA A 301 7.37 16.97 39.66
CA ALA A 301 8.30 17.99 39.19
C ALA A 301 8.70 18.98 40.29
N ASN A 302 9.46 18.52 41.29
CA ASN A 302 9.84 19.30 42.47
C ASN A 302 11.35 19.54 42.61
N GLY A 303 12.15 19.20 41.58
CA GLY A 303 13.61 19.33 41.66
C GLY A 303 14.30 18.24 42.49
N SER A 304 13.59 17.21 42.95
CA SER A 304 14.18 16.08 43.68
C SER A 304 15.20 15.28 42.84
N PRO A 305 16.04 14.44 43.47
CA PRO A 305 16.93 13.54 42.74
C PRO A 305 16.18 12.64 41.74
N GLN A 306 14.98 12.16 42.07
CA GLN A 306 14.14 11.36 41.17
C GLN A 306 13.65 12.19 39.97
N HIS A 307 13.24 13.44 40.19
CA HIS A 307 12.93 14.37 39.09
C HIS A 307 14.13 14.59 38.16
N GLY A 308 15.35 14.71 38.72
CA GLY A 308 16.59 14.81 37.95
C GLY A 308 16.90 13.56 37.12
N VAL A 309 16.63 12.36 37.66
CA VAL A 309 16.74 11.09 36.93
C VAL A 309 15.77 11.07 35.74
N VAL A 310 14.49 11.38 35.95
CA VAL A 310 13.48 11.41 34.89
C VAL A 310 13.88 12.37 33.77
N THR A 311 14.33 13.58 34.13
CA THR A 311 14.79 14.59 33.16
C THR A 311 15.98 14.09 32.32
N SER A 312 16.93 13.41 32.96
CA SER A 312 18.11 12.87 32.30
C SER A 312 17.77 11.70 31.36
N GLU A 313 16.82 10.84 31.76
CA GLU A 313 16.31 9.75 30.92
C GLU A 313 15.56 10.26 29.69
N LEU A 314 14.71 11.27 29.87
CA LEU A 314 14.01 11.93 28.76
C LEU A 314 14.98 12.62 27.80
N THR A 315 16.06 13.21 28.32
CA THR A 315 17.11 13.79 27.48
C THR A 315 17.76 12.72 26.60
N PHE A 316 18.07 11.55 27.16
CA PHE A 316 18.61 10.41 26.40
C PHE A 316 17.61 9.87 25.35
N TYR A 317 16.33 9.76 25.72
CA TYR A 317 15.26 9.36 24.81
C TYR A 317 15.11 10.34 23.63
N LEU A 318 15.07 11.65 23.91
CA LEU A 318 14.99 12.70 22.88
C LEU A 318 16.20 12.68 21.96
N GLN A 319 17.41 12.48 22.52
CA GLN A 319 18.63 12.36 21.71
C GLN A 319 18.55 11.18 20.73
N THR A 320 17.91 10.07 21.13
CA THR A 320 17.64 8.96 20.23
C THR A 320 16.76 9.40 19.05
N LEU A 321 15.63 10.06 19.32
CA LEU A 321 14.70 10.52 18.28
C LEU A 321 15.34 11.54 17.34
N LYS A 322 16.16 12.46 17.87
CA LYS A 322 16.95 13.41 17.07
C LYS A 322 17.95 12.71 16.15
N THR A 323 18.66 11.71 16.66
CA THR A 323 19.62 10.91 15.88
C THR A 323 18.93 10.20 14.70
N LEU A 324 17.70 9.73 14.92
CA LEU A 324 16.86 9.12 13.88
C LEU A 324 16.24 10.13 12.91
N ARG A 325 16.34 11.44 13.15
CA ARG A 325 15.77 12.52 12.32
C ARG A 325 14.24 12.43 12.14
N VAL A 326 13.56 11.84 13.13
CA VAL A 326 12.09 11.65 13.14
C VAL A 326 11.34 12.75 13.88
N ILE A 327 12.05 13.64 14.58
CA ILE A 327 11.53 14.87 15.17
C ILE A 327 12.34 16.04 14.61
N ASN A 328 11.69 17.18 14.30
CA ASN A 328 12.39 18.39 13.89
C ASN A 328 12.88 19.15 15.14
N ASP A 329 14.11 19.69 15.11
CA ASP A 329 14.61 20.54 16.21
C ASP A 329 13.77 21.81 16.45
N ASN A 330 12.89 22.15 15.50
CA ASN A 330 11.99 23.31 15.53
C ASN A 330 10.51 22.95 15.79
N ASP A 331 10.18 21.71 16.16
CA ASP A 331 8.81 21.38 16.60
C ASP A 331 8.55 22.04 17.96
N ALA A 332 8.09 23.30 17.92
CA ALA A 332 7.75 24.10 19.10
C ALA A 332 6.59 23.49 19.93
N GLU A 333 5.92 22.48 19.40
CA GLU A 333 4.78 21.79 20.03
C GLU A 333 5.18 20.58 20.92
N ASP A 334 6.41 20.05 20.79
CA ASP A 334 6.81 18.87 21.58
C ASP A 334 7.76 19.25 22.72
N ASN A 335 7.18 19.61 23.87
CA ASN A 335 7.91 19.86 25.10
C ASN A 335 7.71 18.69 26.06
N ILE A 336 8.14 17.48 25.68
CA ILE A 336 8.03 16.29 26.53
C ILE A 336 8.53 16.52 27.96
N LEU A 337 9.59 17.33 28.15
CA LEU A 337 10.14 17.66 29.48
C LEU A 337 9.15 18.39 30.39
N TYR A 338 8.14 19.03 29.81
CA TYR A 338 7.04 19.70 30.50
C TYR A 338 5.74 18.86 30.45
N ASP A 339 5.38 18.35 29.28
CA ASP A 339 4.10 17.66 29.02
C ASP A 339 3.87 16.42 29.89
N ILE A 340 4.94 15.69 30.23
CA ILE A 340 4.83 14.47 31.06
C ILE A 340 4.40 14.77 32.50
N TRP A 341 4.47 16.03 32.93
CA TRP A 341 4.08 16.48 34.27
C TRP A 341 2.69 17.12 34.32
N LEU A 342 2.10 17.42 33.15
CA LEU A 342 0.74 17.95 33.06
C LEU A 342 -0.25 16.80 33.24
N ASN A 343 -1.29 17.03 34.05
CA ASN A 343 -2.40 16.10 34.27
C ASN A 343 -3.42 16.16 33.14
#